data_AF-A0A397UU26-F1
#
_entry.id   AF-A0A397UU26-F1
#
_cell.length_a   1.000
_cell.length_b   1.000
_cell.length_c   1.000
_cell.angle_alpha   90.00
_cell.angle_beta   90.00
_cell.angle_gamma   90.00
#
_symmetry.space_group_name_H-M   'P 1'
#
loop_
_entity.id
_entity.type
_entity.pdbx_description
1 polymer ?
#
loop_
_entity_poly.entity_id
_entity_poly.type
_entity_poly.pdbx_seq_one_letter_code
_entity_poly.pdbx_strand_id
1 'polypeptide(L)'
;MGALDDDTVEQTVLPFIYPYLQDNSDIHLFESAHSVMLAIFSNTKKVTNELAPFYCNLLLESYPKLIHVAQFRIAYTTIIKSLSNTDDALTFLCLEKLIKKIEDTPLSALTPLDTDKSKKMIPIESTLMSSDKSSYSTFVDSTGENRSVKNKDDEIQSFASHLNRGHLLLTLIDQIRSVNLIFLETLLAKIKYFLQAEQEGVGKQAIKKALFDALSTGLDYTKKDNGVKWWLSEGPKL
;
A
#
# COMPACT_ATOMS: atom_id res chain seq x y z
N MET A 1 17.22 -3.26 22.33
CA MET A 1 15.92 -3.76 22.83
C MET A 1 15.69 -5.09 22.13
N GLY A 2 15.68 -6.21 22.86
CA GLY A 2 15.53 -7.53 22.26
C GLY A 2 14.11 -7.75 21.76
N ALA A 3 13.94 -8.46 20.65
CA ALA A 3 12.62 -8.87 20.18
C ALA A 3 11.97 -9.79 21.22
N LEU A 4 10.66 -9.62 21.43
CA LEU A 4 9.86 -10.50 22.31
C LEU A 4 9.95 -11.94 21.81
N ASP A 5 9.88 -12.89 22.74
CA ASP A 5 9.85 -14.32 22.41
C ASP A 5 8.54 -14.69 21.69
N ASP A 6 8.61 -15.69 20.81
CA ASP A 6 7.48 -16.10 19.96
C ASP A 6 6.29 -16.57 20.82
N ASP A 7 6.55 -17.32 21.90
CA ASP A 7 5.50 -17.83 22.79
C ASP A 7 4.77 -16.70 23.53
N THR A 8 5.51 -15.63 23.88
CA THR A 8 4.92 -14.47 24.56
C THR A 8 4.00 -13.68 23.62
N VAL A 9 4.39 -13.54 22.35
CA VAL A 9 3.56 -12.88 21.33
C VAL A 9 2.26 -13.65 21.16
N GLU A 10 2.33 -14.97 21.00
CA GLU A 10 1.16 -15.80 20.72
C GLU A 10 0.20 -15.92 21.92
N GLN A 11 0.72 -16.13 23.12
CA GLN A 11 -0.11 -16.40 24.30
C GLN A 11 -0.61 -15.14 25.01
N THR A 12 0.12 -14.04 24.92
CA THR A 12 -0.19 -12.81 25.69
C THR A 12 -0.59 -11.66 24.79
N VAL A 13 0.20 -11.37 23.75
CA VAL A 13 -0.02 -10.17 22.92
C VAL A 13 -1.21 -10.34 21.99
N LEU A 14 -1.29 -11.45 21.25
CA LEU A 14 -2.36 -11.66 20.26
C LEU A 14 -3.77 -11.69 20.89
N PRO A 15 -4.04 -12.44 21.97
CA PRO A 15 -5.36 -12.46 22.60
C PRO A 15 -5.79 -11.10 23.15
N PHE A 16 -4.81 -10.28 23.54
CA PHE A 16 -5.07 -8.93 24.03
C PHE A 16 -5.44 -7.96 22.91
N ILE A 17 -4.81 -8.06 21.72
CA ILE A 17 -5.07 -7.13 20.61
C ILE A 17 -6.27 -7.51 19.75
N TYR A 18 -6.65 -8.79 19.66
CA TYR A 18 -7.75 -9.24 18.80
C TYR A 18 -9.09 -8.52 19.04
N PRO A 19 -9.52 -8.29 20.30
CA PRO A 19 -10.75 -7.55 20.57
C PRO A 19 -10.73 -6.15 19.97
N TYR A 20 -9.59 -5.45 20.04
CA TYR A 20 -9.43 -4.09 19.53
C TYR A 20 -9.28 -4.01 18.00
N LEU A 21 -8.86 -5.11 17.36
CA LEU A 21 -8.84 -5.21 15.90
C LEU A 21 -10.24 -5.49 15.32
N GLN A 22 -11.12 -6.14 16.10
CA GLN A 22 -12.49 -6.43 15.69
C GLN A 22 -13.46 -5.30 16.07
N ASP A 23 -13.30 -4.76 17.27
CA ASP A 23 -14.09 -3.66 17.80
C ASP A 23 -13.49 -2.32 17.36
N ASN A 24 -13.90 -1.85 16.18
CA ASN A 24 -13.46 -0.58 15.60
C ASN A 24 -14.12 0.65 16.25
N SER A 25 -14.52 0.55 17.52
CA SER A 25 -15.21 1.61 18.26
C SER A 25 -14.29 2.78 18.61
N ASP A 26 -13.00 2.53 18.85
CA ASP A 26 -12.00 3.56 19.13
C ASP A 26 -10.84 3.50 18.13
N ILE A 27 -10.69 4.57 17.34
CA ILE A 27 -9.67 4.70 16.30
C ILE A 27 -8.26 4.64 16.90
N HIS A 28 -8.02 5.23 18.07
CA HIS A 28 -6.68 5.27 18.67
C HIS A 28 -6.24 3.90 19.18
N LEU A 29 -7.17 3.12 19.72
CA LEU A 29 -6.93 1.73 20.11
C LEU A 29 -6.66 0.85 18.89
N PHE A 30 -7.43 1.04 17.81
CA PHE A 30 -7.20 0.38 16.54
C PHE A 30 -5.81 0.71 15.97
N GLU A 31 -5.41 1.99 15.91
CA GLU A 31 -4.09 2.42 15.44
C GLU A 31 -2.95 1.86 16.28
N SER A 32 -3.15 1.74 17.59
CA SER A 32 -2.20 1.13 18.52
C SER A 32 -2.04 -0.37 18.23
N ALA A 33 -3.15 -1.10 18.07
CA ALA A 33 -3.13 -2.52 17.72
C ALA A 33 -2.53 -2.76 16.33
N HIS A 34 -2.85 -1.92 15.35
CA HIS A 34 -2.28 -1.92 14.01
C HIS A 34 -0.74 -1.80 14.05
N SER A 35 -0.21 -0.91 14.89
CA SER A 35 1.24 -0.74 15.05
C SER A 35 1.91 -1.98 15.62
N VAL A 36 1.29 -2.64 16.60
CA VAL A 36 1.79 -3.91 17.16
C VAL A 36 1.80 -5.00 16.08
N MET A 37 0.74 -5.10 15.28
CA MET A 37 0.68 -6.05 14.15
C MET A 37 1.81 -5.81 13.16
N LEU A 38 2.07 -4.57 12.76
CA LEU A 38 3.17 -4.25 11.85
C LEU A 38 4.54 -4.59 12.47
N ALA A 39 4.70 -4.40 13.78
CA ALA A 39 5.92 -4.80 14.47
C ALA A 39 6.10 -6.33 14.47
N ILE A 40 5.03 -7.12 14.64
CA ILE A 40 5.07 -8.59 14.55
C ILE A 40 5.49 -9.03 13.14
N PHE A 41 4.88 -8.46 12.09
CA PHE A 41 5.26 -8.78 10.69
C PHE A 41 6.69 -8.35 10.35
N SER A 42 7.14 -7.19 10.84
CA SER A 42 8.49 -6.68 10.60
C SER A 42 9.58 -7.55 11.24
N ASN A 43 9.26 -8.27 12.31
CA ASN A 43 10.18 -9.21 12.97
C ASN A 43 10.04 -10.66 12.46
N THR A 44 9.26 -10.90 11.40
CA THR A 44 9.10 -12.22 10.73
C THR A 44 8.90 -13.37 11.73
N LYS A 45 8.01 -13.16 12.70
CA LYS A 45 7.68 -14.14 13.75
C LYS A 45 6.93 -15.33 13.16
N LYS A 46 7.02 -16.54 13.74
CA LYS A 46 6.36 -17.74 13.18
C LYS A 46 4.84 -17.58 12.97
N VAL A 47 4.20 -16.83 13.86
CA VAL A 47 2.75 -16.59 13.82
C VAL A 47 2.30 -15.73 12.62
N THR A 48 3.23 -15.06 11.91
CA THR A 48 2.88 -14.21 10.76
C THR A 48 2.18 -14.99 9.65
N ASN A 49 2.52 -16.25 9.43
CA ASN A 49 1.93 -17.08 8.39
C ASN A 49 0.43 -17.33 8.61
N GLU A 50 0.05 -17.64 9.85
CA GLU A 50 -1.35 -17.89 10.22
C GLU A 50 -2.15 -16.59 10.27
N LEU A 51 -1.51 -15.51 10.70
CA LEU A 51 -2.15 -14.22 10.92
C LEU A 51 -2.31 -13.40 9.63
N ALA A 52 -1.42 -13.59 8.65
CA ALA A 52 -1.40 -12.81 7.41
C ALA A 52 -2.73 -12.83 6.64
N PRO A 53 -3.37 -13.99 6.36
CA PRO A 53 -4.62 -14.01 5.60
C PRO A 53 -5.76 -13.29 6.32
N PHE A 54 -5.81 -13.39 7.65
CA PHE A 54 -6.79 -12.68 8.48
C PHE A 54 -6.55 -11.16 8.41
N TYR A 55 -5.31 -10.74 8.66
CA TYR A 55 -4.96 -9.33 8.70
C TYR A 55 -5.10 -8.65 7.33
N CYS A 56 -4.78 -9.34 6.23
CA CYS A 56 -5.05 -8.82 4.88
C CYS A 56 -6.54 -8.56 4.64
N ASN A 57 -7.45 -9.43 5.11
CA ASN A 57 -8.88 -9.17 4.98
C ASN A 57 -9.31 -7.97 5.82
N LEU A 58 -8.81 -7.89 7.06
CA LEU A 58 -9.06 -6.75 7.94
C LEU A 58 -8.62 -5.43 7.30
N LEU A 59 -7.41 -5.38 6.71
CA LEU A 59 -6.93 -4.17 6.01
C LEU A 59 -7.84 -3.80 4.82
N LEU A 60 -8.31 -4.78 4.06
CA LEU A 60 -9.18 -4.56 2.89
C LEU A 60 -10.62 -4.15 3.27
N GLU A 61 -11.07 -4.47 4.48
CA GLU A 61 -12.37 -4.09 5.05
C GLU A 61 -12.30 -2.73 5.76
N SER A 62 -11.22 -2.48 6.50
CA SER A 62 -10.98 -1.25 7.25
C SER A 62 -10.63 -0.07 6.33
N TYR A 63 -10.08 -0.31 5.15
CA TYR A 63 -9.82 0.73 4.14
C TYR A 63 -11.10 1.08 3.35
N PRO A 64 -11.45 2.36 3.13
CA PRO A 64 -10.71 3.58 3.50
C PRO A 64 -11.20 4.25 4.80
N LYS A 65 -12.02 3.57 5.62
CA LYS A 65 -12.72 4.19 6.75
C LYS A 65 -11.83 4.43 7.97
N LEU A 66 -10.96 3.47 8.29
CA LEU A 66 -10.14 3.46 9.52
C LEU A 66 -8.65 3.58 9.22
N ILE A 67 -8.23 3.28 7.99
CA ILE A 67 -6.83 3.29 7.58
C ILE A 67 -6.65 4.21 6.38
N HIS A 68 -5.65 5.09 6.47
CA HIS A 68 -5.28 5.98 5.37
C HIS A 68 -4.50 5.25 4.27
N VAL A 69 -4.53 5.75 3.02
CA VAL A 69 -3.85 5.18 1.84
C VAL A 69 -2.38 4.84 2.13
N ALA A 70 -1.62 5.77 2.71
CA ALA A 70 -0.22 5.56 3.02
C ALA A 70 0.00 4.43 4.04
N GLN A 71 -0.82 4.37 5.10
CA GLN A 71 -0.76 3.30 6.09
C GLN A 71 -1.14 1.96 5.49
N PHE A 72 -2.15 1.91 4.62
CA PHE A 72 -2.55 0.71 3.90
C PHE A 72 -1.41 0.17 3.03
N ARG A 73 -0.76 1.03 2.23
CA ARG A 73 0.40 0.67 1.39
C ARG A 73 1.55 0.10 2.21
N ILE A 74 1.93 0.78 3.29
CA ILE A 74 3.00 0.34 4.19
C ILE A 74 2.63 -1.01 4.81
N ALA A 75 1.41 -1.13 5.36
CA ALA A 75 0.96 -2.34 6.02
C ALA A 75 0.97 -3.55 5.08
N TYR A 76 0.41 -3.40 3.88
CA TYR A 76 0.38 -4.47 2.88
C TYR A 76 1.80 -4.89 2.47
N THR A 77 2.68 -3.92 2.22
CA THR A 77 4.07 -4.17 1.85
C THR A 77 4.84 -4.88 2.96
N THR A 78 4.62 -4.52 4.22
CA THR A 78 5.24 -5.17 5.38
C THR A 78 4.80 -6.63 5.50
N ILE A 79 3.51 -6.94 5.28
CA ILE A 79 3.01 -8.32 5.29
C ILE A 79 3.65 -9.13 4.17
N ILE A 80 3.57 -8.64 2.92
CA ILE A 80 4.10 -9.35 1.75
C ILE A 80 5.61 -9.57 1.88
N LYS A 81 6.36 -8.58 2.39
CA LYS A 81 7.79 -8.73 2.66
C LYS A 81 8.10 -9.76 3.74
N SER A 82 7.24 -9.87 4.76
CA SER A 82 7.38 -10.88 5.81
C SER A 82 7.14 -12.30 5.25
N LEU A 83 6.09 -12.43 4.43
CA LEU A 83 5.69 -13.69 3.83
C LEU A 83 6.64 -14.15 2.73
N SER A 84 7.19 -13.25 1.92
CA SER A 84 8.05 -13.64 0.80
C SER A 84 9.37 -14.29 1.23
N ASN A 85 9.77 -14.09 2.50
CA ASN A 85 10.90 -14.78 3.10
C ASN A 85 10.53 -16.14 3.73
N THR A 86 9.24 -16.39 3.93
CA THR A 86 8.74 -17.53 4.72
C THR A 86 7.95 -18.52 3.88
N ASP A 87 6.93 -18.06 3.16
CA ASP A 87 6.02 -18.88 2.36
C ASP A 87 5.53 -18.12 1.12
N ASP A 88 5.96 -18.62 -0.03
CA ASP A 88 5.63 -18.12 -1.36
C ASP A 88 4.16 -18.30 -1.74
N ALA A 89 3.55 -19.42 -1.32
CA ALA A 89 2.16 -19.73 -1.61
C ALA A 89 1.23 -18.79 -0.81
N LEU A 90 1.56 -18.52 0.46
CA LEU A 90 0.83 -17.54 1.27
C LEU A 90 1.01 -16.12 0.75
N THR A 91 2.22 -15.77 0.29
CA THR A 91 2.49 -14.49 -0.37
C THR A 91 1.55 -14.29 -1.56
N PHE A 92 1.48 -15.30 -2.43
CA PHE A 92 0.61 -15.26 -3.60
C PHE A 92 -0.88 -15.19 -3.22
N LEU A 93 -1.32 -15.96 -2.22
CA LEU A 93 -2.69 -15.90 -1.71
C LEU A 93 -3.08 -14.49 -1.23
N CYS A 94 -2.18 -13.82 -0.50
CA CYS A 94 -2.42 -12.45 -0.06
C CYS A 94 -2.48 -11.49 -1.26
N LEU A 95 -1.61 -11.62 -2.25
CA LEU A 95 -1.68 -10.81 -3.48
C LEU A 95 -2.98 -11.03 -4.24
N GLU A 96 -3.46 -12.26 -4.35
CA GLU A 96 -4.72 -12.59 -5.01
C GLU A 96 -5.92 -11.91 -4.32
N LYS A 97 -5.89 -11.76 -2.99
CA LYS A 97 -6.91 -10.98 -2.26
C LYS A 97 -6.91 -9.50 -2.68
N LEU A 98 -5.73 -8.90 -2.86
CA LEU A 98 -5.61 -7.52 -3.35
C LEU A 98 -6.06 -7.40 -4.81
N ILE A 99 -5.64 -8.33 -5.67
CA ILE A 99 -6.01 -8.38 -7.10
C ILE A 99 -7.53 -8.50 -7.23
N LYS A 100 -8.16 -9.40 -6.48
CA LYS A 100 -9.61 -9.55 -6.46
C LYS A 100 -10.32 -8.27 -6.02
N LYS A 101 -9.80 -7.58 -5.00
CA LYS A 101 -10.35 -6.28 -4.58
C LYS A 101 -10.28 -5.22 -5.69
N ILE A 102 -9.19 -5.21 -6.47
CA ILE A 102 -9.04 -4.31 -7.62
C ILE A 102 -10.06 -4.66 -8.72
N GLU A 103 -10.25 -5.95 -8.99
CA GLU A 103 -11.25 -6.44 -9.96
C GLU A 103 -12.68 -6.05 -9.57
N ASP A 104 -13.03 -6.19 -8.28
CA ASP A 104 -14.34 -5.86 -7.72
C ASP A 104 -14.61 -4.34 -7.67
N THR A 105 -13.57 -3.50 -7.64
CA THR A 105 -13.71 -2.05 -7.60
C THR A 105 -14.08 -1.54 -8.99
N PRO A 106 -15.04 -0.62 -9.19
CA PRO A 106 -15.38 -0.13 -10.53
C PRO A 106 -14.27 0.73 -11.14
N LEU A 107 -14.14 0.71 -12.47
CA LEU A 107 -13.29 1.62 -13.24
C LEU A 107 -13.66 3.09 -12.98
N SER A 108 -12.71 4.03 -13.15
CA SER A 108 -13.05 5.45 -13.14
C SER A 108 -14.06 5.75 -14.25
N ALA A 109 -15.31 6.02 -13.87
CA ALA A 109 -16.36 6.41 -14.79
C ALA A 109 -16.00 7.76 -15.42
N LEU A 110 -16.20 7.89 -16.73
CA LEU A 110 -16.21 9.17 -17.42
C LEU A 110 -17.27 10.04 -16.75
N THR A 111 -16.87 11.09 -16.02
CA THR A 111 -17.79 12.18 -15.75
C THR A 111 -18.08 12.86 -17.09
N PRO A 112 -19.35 12.94 -17.55
CA PRO A 112 -19.69 13.82 -18.64
C PRO A 112 -19.36 15.25 -18.21
N LEU A 113 -18.59 15.96 -19.03
CA LEU A 113 -18.43 17.39 -18.95
C LEU A 113 -19.79 18.06 -19.18
N ASP A 114 -20.52 18.35 -18.10
CA ASP A 114 -21.57 19.36 -18.13
C ASP A 114 -20.96 20.72 -17.77
N THR A 115 -20.74 21.49 -18.84
CA THR A 115 -20.56 22.94 -18.81
C THR A 115 -21.69 23.64 -18.06
N ASP A 116 -21.28 24.57 -17.21
CA ASP A 116 -21.94 25.86 -16.93
C ASP A 116 -22.92 25.95 -15.73
N LYS A 117 -22.43 26.53 -14.62
CA LYS A 117 -22.94 27.82 -14.09
C LYS A 117 -22.09 28.41 -12.96
N SER A 118 -21.37 29.46 -13.33
CA SER A 118 -20.89 30.65 -12.62
C SER A 118 -21.23 30.90 -11.13
N LYS A 119 -20.17 31.38 -10.42
CA LYS A 119 -20.13 32.42 -9.36
C LYS A 119 -20.65 32.11 -7.95
N LYS A 120 -19.73 32.09 -6.98
CA LYS A 120 -19.37 33.30 -6.21
C LYS A 120 -18.06 33.12 -5.41
N MET A 121 -17.42 34.25 -5.23
CA MET A 121 -16.06 34.51 -4.78
C MET A 121 -16.11 35.10 -3.35
N ILE A 122 -15.00 34.97 -2.60
CA ILE A 122 -14.53 35.79 -1.44
C ILE A 122 -15.06 35.38 -0.03
N PRO A 123 -14.36 35.60 1.12
CA PRO A 123 -12.95 35.99 1.38
C PRO A 123 -12.15 35.05 2.33
N ILE A 124 -10.83 35.24 2.26
CA ILE A 124 -9.83 34.93 3.28
C ILE A 124 -10.04 35.83 4.51
N GLU A 125 -10.29 35.26 5.69
CA GLU A 125 -9.84 35.85 6.95
C GLU A 125 -9.67 34.79 8.05
N SER A 126 -8.65 35.04 8.86
CA SER A 126 -8.05 34.27 9.94
C SER A 126 -9.01 33.65 10.97
N THR A 127 -8.73 32.42 11.37
CA THR A 127 -8.92 31.96 12.75
C THR A 127 -7.78 31.00 13.12
N LEU A 128 -7.02 31.41 14.14
CA LEU A 128 -5.96 30.69 14.81
C LEU A 128 -6.50 29.56 15.71
N MET A 129 -5.59 28.61 16.03
CA MET A 129 -5.66 27.54 17.05
C MET A 129 -6.35 26.24 16.56
N SER A 130 -5.79 25.03 16.65
CA SER A 130 -4.68 24.49 17.44
C SER A 130 -4.03 23.33 16.67
N SER A 131 -2.72 23.34 16.50
CA SER A 131 -1.97 22.29 15.82
C SER A 131 -1.56 21.21 16.82
N ASP A 132 -2.41 20.20 17.04
CA ASP A 132 -1.96 18.94 17.62
C ASP A 132 -1.35 18.08 16.53
N LYS A 133 -0.03 18.23 16.39
CA LYS A 133 0.82 17.34 15.60
C LYS A 133 0.79 15.95 16.25
N SER A 134 -0.08 15.08 15.75
CA SER A 134 0.08 13.64 15.90
C SER A 134 1.48 13.26 15.39
N SER A 135 2.33 12.92 16.35
CA SER A 135 3.75 12.64 16.16
C SER A 135 3.91 11.20 15.69
N TYR A 136 3.64 10.92 14.42
CA TYR A 136 4.12 9.69 13.78
C TYR A 136 5.56 9.89 13.30
N SER A 137 6.44 9.92 14.28
CA SER A 137 7.89 9.81 14.09
C SER A 137 8.37 8.92 15.20
N THR A 138 8.70 7.67 14.87
CA THR A 138 9.89 6.91 15.31
C THR A 138 9.56 5.42 15.16
N PHE A 139 9.84 4.84 14.00
CA PHE A 139 10.35 3.46 13.86
C PHE A 139 10.82 3.22 12.41
N VAL A 140 11.65 4.13 11.91
CA VAL A 140 12.60 3.84 10.83
C VAL A 140 13.70 4.88 10.92
N ASP A 141 14.85 4.50 11.48
CA ASP A 141 16.09 5.20 11.19
C ASP A 141 17.20 4.19 10.93
N SER A 142 17.69 4.22 9.69
CA SER A 142 19.12 4.19 9.34
C SER A 142 19.25 4.14 7.82
N THR A 143 19.16 5.29 7.16
CA THR A 143 19.94 5.71 5.97
C THR A 143 19.43 7.08 5.49
N GLY A 144 20.31 8.09 5.51
CA GLY A 144 19.98 9.50 5.33
C GLY A 144 19.71 9.95 3.88
N GLU A 145 18.55 9.60 3.32
CA GLU A 145 18.08 10.14 2.01
C GLU A 145 16.66 10.77 2.07
N ASN A 146 16.03 10.87 3.24
CA ASN A 146 14.56 10.85 3.38
C ASN A 146 13.77 12.18 3.28
N ARG A 147 14.36 13.33 2.93
CA ARG A 147 13.59 14.60 2.84
C ARG A 147 13.06 14.92 1.43
N SER A 148 13.67 14.39 0.37
CA SER A 148 13.21 14.59 -1.01
C SER A 148 12.22 13.52 -1.48
N VAL A 149 12.29 12.31 -0.91
CA VAL A 149 11.47 11.15 -1.31
C VAL A 149 10.02 11.29 -0.86
N LYS A 150 9.76 11.79 0.37
CA LYS A 150 8.40 12.01 0.89
C LYS A 150 7.54 12.89 -0.04
N ASN A 151 8.08 14.02 -0.52
CA ASN A 151 7.33 14.93 -1.38
C ASN A 151 6.92 14.29 -2.72
N LYS A 152 7.75 13.40 -3.28
CA LYS A 152 7.46 12.73 -4.56
C LYS A 152 6.38 11.65 -4.42
N ASP A 153 6.44 10.88 -3.35
CA ASP A 153 5.46 9.82 -3.08
C ASP A 153 4.08 10.40 -2.73
N ASP A 154 4.04 11.55 -2.06
CA ASP A 154 2.80 12.27 -1.74
C ASP A 154 2.15 12.86 -3.00
N GLU A 155 2.95 13.42 -3.91
CA GLU A 155 2.47 13.89 -5.22
C GLU A 155 1.88 12.75 -6.05
N ILE A 156 2.61 11.63 -6.21
CA ILE A 156 2.14 10.45 -6.97
C ILE A 156 0.83 9.91 -6.39
N GLN A 157 0.72 9.84 -5.06
CA GLN A 157 -0.51 9.42 -4.40
C GLN A 157 -1.67 10.35 -4.70
N SER A 158 -1.46 11.67 -4.64
CA SER A 158 -2.51 12.65 -4.94
C SER A 158 -3.02 12.54 -6.37
N PHE A 159 -2.11 12.31 -7.33
CA PHE A 159 -2.49 12.14 -8.72
C PHE A 159 -3.18 10.80 -8.97
N ALA A 160 -2.75 9.74 -8.28
CA ALA A 160 -3.40 8.44 -8.36
C ALA A 160 -4.81 8.44 -7.75
N SER A 161 -5.13 9.34 -6.81
CA SER A 161 -6.50 9.52 -6.27
C SER A 161 -7.53 9.89 -7.33
N HIS A 162 -7.11 10.43 -8.48
CA HIS A 162 -8.01 10.72 -9.60
C HIS A 162 -8.55 9.45 -10.27
N LEU A 163 -7.95 8.28 -10.00
CA LEU A 163 -8.45 6.99 -10.44
C LEU A 163 -9.09 6.27 -9.25
N ASN A 164 -10.31 5.75 -9.45
CA ASN A 164 -11.03 4.99 -8.41
C ASN A 164 -10.18 3.81 -7.87
N ARG A 165 -9.40 3.17 -8.76
CA ARG A 165 -8.51 2.05 -8.42
C ARG A 165 -7.07 2.47 -8.15
N GLY A 166 -6.73 3.76 -8.27
CA GLY A 166 -5.33 4.21 -8.31
C GLY A 166 -4.54 3.88 -7.05
N HIS A 167 -5.16 4.01 -5.87
CA HIS A 167 -4.54 3.66 -4.59
C HIS A 167 -4.25 2.16 -4.44
N LEU A 168 -5.17 1.31 -4.93
CA LEU A 168 -4.99 -0.14 -4.90
C LEU A 168 -3.92 -0.58 -5.91
N LEU A 169 -3.88 0.06 -7.09
CA LEU A 169 -2.86 -0.18 -8.10
C LEU A 169 -1.46 0.26 -7.64
N LEU A 170 -1.35 1.41 -6.97
CA LEU A 170 -0.09 1.81 -6.33
C LEU A 170 0.35 0.77 -5.29
N THR A 171 -0.58 0.30 -4.46
CA THR A 171 -0.27 -0.75 -3.47
C THR A 171 0.20 -2.03 -4.16
N LEU A 172 -0.42 -2.43 -5.28
CA LEU A 172 -0.02 -3.60 -6.05
C LEU A 172 1.39 -3.44 -6.66
N ILE A 173 1.72 -2.25 -7.16
CA ILE A 173 3.04 -1.91 -7.69
C ILE A 173 4.11 -1.96 -6.60
N ASP A 174 3.81 -1.52 -5.37
CA ASP A 174 4.77 -1.59 -4.27
C ASP A 174 5.23 -3.03 -3.98
N GLN A 175 4.38 -4.01 -4.29
CA GLN A 175 4.69 -5.42 -4.05
C GLN A 175 5.76 -5.97 -5.01
N ILE A 176 6.03 -5.31 -6.14
CA ILE A 176 7.06 -5.72 -7.12
C ILE A 176 8.42 -5.95 -6.45
N ARG A 177 8.76 -5.13 -5.45
CA ARG A 177 10.05 -5.21 -4.76
C ARG A 177 10.13 -6.37 -3.77
N SER A 178 8.98 -6.81 -3.27
CA SER A 178 8.89 -7.81 -2.20
C SER A 178 8.66 -9.23 -2.72
N VAL A 179 8.10 -9.39 -3.93
CA VAL A 179 7.75 -10.72 -4.49
C VAL A 179 8.93 -11.44 -5.14
N ASN A 180 8.86 -12.76 -5.19
CA ASN A 180 9.84 -13.60 -5.89
C ASN A 180 9.74 -13.48 -7.42
N LEU A 181 10.82 -13.84 -8.10
CA LEU A 181 10.96 -13.65 -9.55
C LEU A 181 9.85 -14.34 -10.35
N ILE A 182 9.43 -15.53 -9.92
CA ILE A 182 8.36 -16.29 -10.58
C ILE A 182 7.03 -15.52 -10.55
N PHE A 183 6.73 -14.87 -9.41
CA PHE A 183 5.52 -14.07 -9.26
C PHE A 183 5.65 -12.69 -9.90
N LEU A 184 6.87 -12.18 -10.08
CA LEU A 184 7.11 -10.87 -10.70
C LEU A 184 6.51 -10.80 -12.11
N GLU A 185 6.74 -11.81 -12.94
CA GLU A 185 6.21 -11.84 -14.32
C GLU A 185 4.67 -11.86 -14.33
N THR A 186 4.07 -12.69 -13.47
CA THR A 186 2.62 -12.79 -13.32
C THR A 186 2.02 -11.49 -12.81
N LEU A 187 2.66 -10.86 -11.82
CA LEU A 187 2.25 -9.58 -11.24
C LEU A 187 2.34 -8.45 -12.29
N LEU A 188 3.41 -8.39 -13.07
CA LEU A 188 3.57 -7.40 -14.14
C LEU A 188 2.51 -7.56 -15.24
N ALA A 189 2.17 -8.80 -15.61
CA ALA A 189 1.09 -9.07 -16.55
C ALA A 189 -0.26 -8.57 -16.03
N LYS A 190 -0.56 -8.80 -14.74
CA LYS A 190 -1.78 -8.28 -14.09
C LYS A 190 -1.80 -6.76 -13.99
N ILE A 191 -0.68 -6.14 -13.59
CA ILE A 191 -0.55 -4.68 -13.52
C ILE A 191 -0.78 -4.06 -14.91
N LYS A 192 -0.20 -4.65 -15.97
CA LYS A 192 -0.45 -4.21 -17.35
C LYS A 192 -1.94 -4.32 -17.71
N TYR A 193 -2.57 -5.45 -17.43
CA TYR A 193 -3.99 -5.65 -17.71
C TYR A 193 -4.85 -4.56 -17.05
N PHE A 194 -4.59 -4.25 -15.78
CA PHE A 194 -5.32 -3.19 -15.09
C PHE A 194 -5.01 -1.80 -15.65
N LEU A 195 -3.75 -1.47 -15.91
CA LEU A 195 -3.35 -0.19 -16.48
C LEU A 195 -3.95 0.06 -17.86
N GLN A 196 -4.06 -0.97 -18.71
CA GLN A 196 -4.66 -0.85 -20.03
C GLN A 196 -6.17 -0.61 -19.98
N ALA A 197 -6.83 -1.10 -18.92
CA ALA A 197 -8.26 -0.86 -18.71
C ALA A 197 -8.55 0.56 -18.19
N GLU A 198 -7.58 1.23 -17.54
CA GLU A 198 -7.75 2.58 -17.01
C GLU A 198 -7.76 3.67 -18.08
N GLN A 199 -8.53 4.73 -17.82
CA GLN A 199 -8.62 5.91 -18.67
C GLN A 199 -7.28 6.65 -18.75
N GLU A 200 -6.97 7.19 -19.92
CA GLU A 200 -5.77 8.00 -20.10
C GLU A 200 -5.93 9.35 -19.38
N GLY A 201 -4.97 9.69 -18.52
CA GLY A 201 -5.03 10.91 -17.71
C GLY A 201 -3.88 11.01 -16.71
N VAL A 202 -3.92 12.07 -15.90
CA VAL A 202 -2.85 12.37 -14.94
C VAL A 202 -2.65 11.23 -13.93
N GLY A 203 -3.73 10.58 -13.50
CA GLY A 203 -3.64 9.42 -12.60
C GLY A 203 -2.95 8.22 -13.23
N LYS A 204 -3.26 7.88 -14.49
CA LYS A 204 -2.61 6.76 -15.18
C LYS A 204 -1.13 7.04 -15.41
N GLN A 205 -0.78 8.28 -15.75
CA GLN A 205 0.63 8.71 -15.88
C GLN A 205 1.39 8.65 -14.55
N ALA A 206 0.75 9.01 -13.44
CA ALA A 206 1.35 8.88 -12.11
C ALA A 206 1.62 7.40 -11.75
N ILE A 207 0.70 6.50 -12.07
CA ILE A 207 0.87 5.05 -11.84
C ILE A 207 1.96 4.48 -12.77
N LYS A 208 2.03 4.89 -14.05
CA LYS A 208 3.12 4.50 -14.96
C LYS A 208 4.48 4.94 -14.41
N LYS A 209 4.57 6.17 -13.90
CA LYS A 209 5.78 6.69 -13.26
C LYS A 209 6.15 5.87 -12.02
N ALA A 210 5.19 5.57 -11.15
CA ALA A 210 5.41 4.72 -9.98
C ALA A 210 5.91 3.32 -10.36
N LEU A 211 5.34 2.72 -11.41
CA LEU A 211 5.78 1.43 -11.95
C LEU A 211 7.22 1.49 -12.48
N PHE A 212 7.56 2.54 -13.23
CA PHE A 212 8.93 2.76 -13.69
C PHE A 212 9.92 2.92 -12.54
N ASP A 213 9.56 3.72 -11.53
CA ASP A 213 10.40 3.96 -10.34
C ASP A 213 10.57 2.67 -9.52
N ALA A 214 9.54 1.82 -9.46
CA ALA A 214 9.59 0.51 -8.81
C ALA A 214 10.52 -0.48 -9.53
N LEU A 215 10.51 -0.47 -10.87
CA LEU A 215 11.36 -1.35 -11.69
C LEU A 215 12.81 -0.88 -11.80
N SER A 216 13.04 0.43 -11.76
CA SER A 216 14.38 1.02 -11.87
C SER A 216 15.16 0.96 -10.55
N THR A 217 14.45 1.07 -9.42
CA THR A 217 15.03 1.28 -8.09
C THR A 217 14.62 0.19 -7.10
N GLY A 218 15.61 -0.40 -6.41
CA GLY A 218 15.36 -1.31 -5.29
C GLY A 218 15.03 -2.76 -5.66
N LEU A 219 15.33 -3.19 -6.90
CA LEU A 219 15.27 -4.60 -7.31
C LEU A 219 16.66 -5.24 -7.30
N ASP A 220 16.71 -6.49 -6.86
CA ASP A 220 17.89 -7.35 -7.01
C ASP A 220 18.28 -7.48 -8.49
N TYR A 221 19.56 -7.71 -8.77
CA TYR A 221 20.09 -7.73 -10.14
C TYR A 221 19.27 -8.61 -11.10
N THR A 222 18.88 -9.82 -10.68
CA THR A 222 18.07 -10.75 -11.48
C THR A 222 16.66 -10.24 -11.75
N LYS A 223 15.99 -9.67 -10.75
CA LYS A 223 14.64 -9.08 -10.91
C LYS A 223 14.70 -7.82 -11.77
N LYS A 224 15.76 -7.03 -11.61
CA LYS A 224 15.99 -5.81 -12.38
C LYS A 224 16.18 -6.10 -13.86
N ASP A 225 16.98 -7.09 -14.24
CA ASP A 225 17.17 -7.46 -15.65
C ASP A 225 15.84 -7.88 -16.31
N ASN A 226 15.07 -8.75 -15.65
CA ASN A 226 13.76 -9.17 -16.14
C ASN A 226 12.75 -8.00 -16.18
N GLY A 227 12.71 -7.18 -15.13
CA GLY A 227 11.83 -6.01 -15.04
C GLY A 227 12.13 -4.96 -16.12
N VAL A 228 13.40 -4.69 -16.41
CA VAL A 228 13.82 -3.76 -17.47
C VAL A 228 13.49 -4.32 -18.85
N LYS A 229 13.76 -5.61 -19.12
CA LYS A 229 13.37 -6.26 -20.38
C LYS A 229 11.86 -6.20 -20.60
N TRP A 230 11.09 -6.44 -19.55
CA TRP A 230 9.63 -6.30 -19.59
C TRP A 230 9.22 -4.85 -19.85
N TRP A 231 9.82 -3.87 -19.17
CA TRP A 231 9.51 -2.45 -19.40
C TRP A 231 9.84 -2.00 -20.82
N LEU A 232 10.95 -2.43 -21.40
CA LEU A 232 11.33 -2.07 -22.77
C LEU A 232 10.37 -2.67 -23.82
N SER A 233 9.78 -3.82 -23.54
CA SER A 233 8.85 -4.50 -24.46
C SER A 233 7.40 -4.04 -24.30
N GLU A 234 6.96 -3.80 -23.07
CA GLU A 234 5.56 -3.54 -22.73
C GLU A 234 5.30 -2.11 -22.25
N GLY A 235 6.29 -1.42 -21.67
CA GLY A 235 6.18 -0.04 -21.20
C GLY A 235 5.66 0.95 -22.27
N PRO A 236 6.15 0.91 -23.52
CA PRO A 236 5.61 1.76 -24.59
C PRO A 236 4.15 1.48 -24.98
N LYS A 237 3.60 0.32 -24.58
CA LYS A 237 2.23 -0.13 -24.89
C LYS A 237 1.24 0.14 -23.76
N LEU A 238 1.70 0.68 -22.63
CA LEU A 238 0.90 1.11 -21.48
C LEU A 238 0.48 2.56 -21.67
#